data_AF-A0AAV5XXX0-F1
#
_entry.id   AF-A0AAV5XXX0-F1
#
_cell.length_a   1.000
_cell.length_b   1.000
_cell.length_c   1.000
_cell.angle_alpha   90.00
_cell.angle_beta   90.00
_cell.angle_gamma   90.00
#
_symmetry.space_group_name_H-M   'P 1'
#
loop_
_entity.id
_entity.type
_entity.pdbx_description
1 polymer ?
#
loop_
_entity_poly.entity_id
_entity_poly.type
_entity_poly.pdbx_seq_one_letter_code
_entity_poly.pdbx_strand_id
1 'polypeptide(L)'
;MKILVLAALVLGLFNASYVGARAAWSYLELSGVVDKALADHAGNGAGPVRAAIIKGAQEAGVRIDDRNVAVGETARALAVRLKWSWPVIAYQGRRIIEVPLSLERSFARP
;
A
#
# COMPACT_ATOMS: atom_id res chain seq x y z
N MET A 1 -29.44 -22.01 18.85
CA MET A 1 -27.97 -22.01 18.64
C MET A 1 -27.55 -22.04 17.17
N LYS A 2 -28.02 -22.98 16.34
CA LYS A 2 -27.59 -23.08 14.92
C LYS A 2 -27.75 -21.79 14.11
N ILE A 3 -28.88 -21.07 14.25
CA ILE A 3 -29.12 -19.81 13.51
C ILE A 3 -28.14 -18.70 13.94
N LEU A 4 -27.83 -18.59 15.24
CA LEU A 4 -26.86 -17.61 15.75
C LEU A 4 -25.45 -17.90 15.24
N VAL A 5 -25.05 -19.18 15.20
CA VAL A 5 -23.76 -19.60 14.64
C VAL A 5 -23.71 -19.29 13.13
N LEU A 6 -24.78 -19.57 12.40
CA LEU A 6 -24.85 -19.28 10.96
C LEU A 6 -24.77 -17.77 10.69
N ALA A 7 -25.51 -16.95 11.46
CA ALA A 7 -25.47 -15.50 11.36
C ALA A 7 -24.06 -14.95 11.66
N ALA A 8 -23.40 -15.46 12.69
CA ALA A 8 -22.02 -15.08 13.02
C ALA A 8 -21.03 -15.44 11.90
N LEU A 9 -21.17 -16.62 11.29
CA LEU A 9 -20.34 -17.04 10.16
C LEU A 9 -20.53 -16.14 8.93
N VAL A 10 -21.78 -15.80 8.60
CA VAL A 10 -22.08 -14.89 7.48
C VAL A 10 -21.50 -13.51 7.74
N LEU A 11 -21.71 -12.94 8.94
CA LEU A 11 -21.15 -11.63 9.30
C LEU A 11 -19.61 -11.63 9.27
N GLY A 12 -18.99 -12.71 9.74
CA GLY A 12 -17.53 -12.89 9.67
C GLY A 12 -17.03 -12.94 8.23
N LEU A 13 -17.71 -13.69 7.36
CA LEU A 13 -17.35 -13.79 5.94
C LEU A 13 -17.46 -12.44 5.22
N PHE A 14 -18.57 -11.71 5.41
CA PHE A 14 -18.76 -10.39 4.83
C PHE A 14 -17.68 -9.40 5.29
N ASN A 15 -17.30 -9.42 6.56
CA ASN A 15 -16.21 -8.59 7.06
C ASN A 15 -14.88 -8.96 6.41
N ALA A 16 -14.53 -10.25 6.35
CA ALA A 16 -13.30 -10.70 5.72
C ALA A 16 -13.23 -10.29 4.23
N SER A 17 -14.33 -10.41 3.49
CA SER A 17 -14.42 -9.96 2.10
C SER A 17 -14.27 -8.45 1.95
N TYR A 18 -14.93 -7.66 2.81
CA TYR A 18 -14.81 -6.20 2.81
C TYR A 18 -13.36 -5.75 3.05
N VAL A 19 -12.69 -6.41 3.99
CA VAL A 19 -11.28 -6.16 4.33
C VAL A 19 -10.37 -6.48 3.14
N GLY A 20 -10.56 -7.64 2.51
CA GLY A 20 -9.79 -8.04 1.33
C GLY A 20 -9.94 -7.03 0.19
N ALA A 21 -11.17 -6.61 -0.09
CA ALA A 21 -11.45 -5.62 -1.13
C ALA A 21 -10.79 -4.25 -0.83
N ARG A 22 -10.84 -3.78 0.42
CA ARG A 22 -10.19 -2.53 0.83
C ARG A 22 -8.66 -2.61 0.78
N ALA A 23 -8.07 -3.73 1.16
CA ALA A 23 -6.63 -3.95 1.05
C ALA A 23 -6.18 -3.96 -0.42
N ALA A 24 -6.94 -4.63 -1.30
CA ALA A 24 -6.71 -4.59 -2.74
C ALA A 24 -6.84 -3.17 -3.32
N TRP A 25 -7.83 -2.40 -2.86
CA TRP A 25 -7.99 -1.00 -3.26
C TRP A 25 -6.78 -0.15 -2.85
N SER A 26 -6.34 -0.26 -1.59
CA SER A 26 -5.14 0.44 -1.11
C SER A 26 -3.90 0.09 -1.93
N TYR A 27 -3.76 -1.17 -2.34
CA TYR A 27 -2.69 -1.61 -3.23
C TYR A 27 -2.74 -0.94 -4.60
N LEU A 28 -3.91 -0.92 -5.23
CA LEU A 28 -4.08 -0.28 -6.54
C LEU A 28 -3.79 1.23 -6.49
N GLU A 29 -4.31 1.91 -5.47
CA GLU A 29 -4.12 3.35 -5.29
C GLU A 29 -2.64 3.71 -5.10
N LEU A 30 -1.94 2.98 -4.24
CA LEU A 30 -0.52 3.20 -4.00
C LEU A 30 0.35 2.81 -5.20
N SER A 31 -0.06 1.79 -5.96
CA SER A 31 0.62 1.45 -7.21
C SER A 31 0.51 2.57 -8.24
N GLY A 32 -0.67 3.20 -8.37
CA GLY A 32 -0.86 4.35 -9.25
C GLY A 32 -0.03 5.57 -8.82
N VAL A 33 0.10 5.80 -7.51
CA VAL A 33 1.01 6.83 -6.97
C VAL A 33 2.47 6.57 -7.38
N VAL A 34 2.94 5.32 -7.24
CA VAL A 34 4.31 4.95 -7.61
C VAL A 34 4.54 5.10 -9.11
N ASP A 35 3.60 4.63 -9.93
CA ASP A 35 3.70 4.72 -11.39
C ASP A 35 3.72 6.19 -11.86
N LYS A 36 2.92 7.05 -11.25
CA LYS A 36 2.92 8.50 -11.52
C LYS A 36 4.24 9.15 -11.08
N ALA A 37 4.72 8.83 -9.87
CA ALA A 37 6.00 9.36 -9.39
C ALA A 37 7.18 8.94 -10.26
N LEU A 38 7.15 7.72 -10.80
CA LEU A 38 8.14 7.25 -11.78
C LEU A 38 8.00 8.00 -13.10
N ALA A 39 6.80 8.17 -13.64
CA ALA A 39 6.59 8.91 -14.89
C ALA A 39 7.08 10.36 -14.80
N ASP A 40 6.80 11.04 -13.70
CA ASP A 40 7.08 12.47 -13.52
C ASP A 40 8.54 12.74 -13.09
N HIS A 41 9.20 11.78 -12.43
CA HIS A 41 10.49 12.01 -11.77
C HIS A 41 11.57 10.96 -12.00
N ALA A 42 11.35 9.89 -12.78
CA ALA A 42 12.39 8.88 -13.03
C ALA A 42 13.68 9.46 -13.64
N GLY A 43 13.57 10.55 -14.43
CA GLY A 43 14.73 11.27 -14.98
C GLY A 43 15.51 12.09 -13.96
N ASN A 44 14.91 12.41 -12.81
CA ASN A 44 15.50 13.26 -11.78
C ASN A 44 16.22 12.45 -10.67
N GLY A 45 16.22 11.12 -10.77
CA GLY A 45 16.88 10.21 -9.85
C GLY A 45 16.00 9.68 -8.70
N ALA A 46 16.57 8.83 -7.86
CA ALA A 46 15.85 8.11 -6.80
C ALA A 46 15.27 9.01 -5.70
N GLY A 47 15.95 10.11 -5.35
CA GLY A 47 15.54 11.03 -4.29
C GLY A 47 14.18 11.70 -4.58
N PRO A 48 14.02 12.39 -5.73
CA PRO A 48 12.76 13.00 -6.13
C PRO A 48 11.60 11.99 -6.27
N VAL A 49 11.86 10.80 -6.81
CA VAL A 49 10.85 9.72 -6.90
C VAL A 49 10.40 9.30 -5.51
N ARG A 50 11.33 9.10 -4.57
CA ARG A 50 10.99 8.75 -3.18
C ARG A 50 10.12 9.83 -2.52
N ALA A 51 10.48 11.10 -2.69
CA ALA A 51 9.71 12.21 -2.11
C ALA A 51 8.29 12.29 -2.68
N ALA A 52 8.13 12.09 -3.99
CA ALA A 52 6.83 12.06 -4.64
C ALA A 52 5.96 10.89 -4.21
N ILE A 53 6.55 9.69 -4.01
CA ILE A 53 5.83 8.53 -3.46
C ILE A 53 5.32 8.82 -2.05
N ILE A 54 6.16 9.39 -1.18
CA ILE A 54 5.76 9.72 0.20
C ILE A 54 4.62 10.74 0.20
N LYS A 55 4.75 11.79 -0.60
CA LYS A 55 3.72 12.82 -0.73
C LYS A 55 2.41 12.25 -1.26
N GLY A 56 2.45 11.48 -2.36
CA GLY A 56 1.26 10.88 -2.96
C GLY A 56 0.58 9.85 -2.04
N ALA A 57 1.35 9.11 -1.24
CA ALA A 57 0.79 8.20 -0.25
C ALA A 57 0.03 8.95 0.87
N GLN A 58 0.56 10.09 1.33
CA GLN A 58 -0.12 10.95 2.30
C GLN A 58 -1.41 11.54 1.72
N GLU A 59 -1.39 11.98 0.46
CA GLU A 59 -2.56 12.50 -0.24
C GLU A 59 -3.65 11.42 -0.44
N ALA A 60 -3.26 10.18 -0.69
CA ALA A 60 -4.15 9.02 -0.75
C ALA A 60 -4.66 8.56 0.63
N GLY A 61 -4.24 9.22 1.72
CA GLY A 61 -4.60 8.83 3.09
C GLY A 61 -3.99 7.49 3.54
N VAL A 62 -3.00 6.97 2.80
CA VAL A 62 -2.29 5.73 3.12
C VAL A 62 -1.10 6.07 4.01
N ARG A 63 -1.14 5.58 5.25
CA ARG A 63 -0.03 5.76 6.18
C ARG A 63 1.11 4.82 5.80
N ILE A 64 2.19 5.39 5.30
CA ILE A 64 3.46 4.70 5.06
C ILE A 64 4.56 5.32 5.92
N ASP A 65 5.49 4.50 6.37
CA ASP A 65 6.71 4.97 7.04
C ASP A 65 7.77 5.24 5.98
N ASP A 66 8.38 6.42 6.04
CA ASP A 66 9.51 6.83 5.21
C ASP A 66 10.60 5.76 5.13
N ARG A 67 10.88 5.06 6.22
CA ARG A 67 11.91 4.00 6.28
C ARG A 67 11.55 2.77 5.45
N ASN A 68 10.27 2.57 5.15
CA ASN A 68 9.77 1.47 4.35
C ASN A 68 9.68 1.81 2.85
N VAL A 69 10.10 3.02 2.45
CA VAL A 69 10.23 3.44 1.05
C VAL A 69 11.69 3.36 0.63
N ALA A 70 12.05 2.30 -0.08
CA ALA A 70 13.38 2.13 -0.66
C ALA A 70 13.31 2.35 -2.18
N VAL A 71 14.08 3.33 -2.67
CA VAL A 71 14.25 3.55 -4.11
C VAL A 71 15.72 3.34 -4.43
N GLY A 72 16.02 2.24 -5.08
CA GLY A 72 17.33 1.92 -5.62
C GLY A 72 17.49 2.50 -7.02
N GLU A 73 18.64 3.09 -7.28
CA GLU A 73 19.00 3.63 -8.59
C GLU A 73 20.25 2.93 -9.11
N THR A 74 20.16 2.45 -10.34
CA THR A 74 21.30 1.95 -11.14
C THR A 74 21.34 2.70 -12.46
N ALA A 75 22.49 2.65 -13.14
CA ALA A 75 22.70 3.34 -14.42
C ALA A 75 21.69 2.96 -15.51
N ARG A 76 21.01 1.82 -15.40
CA ARG A 76 20.06 1.28 -16.39
C ARG A 76 18.63 1.14 -15.89
N ALA A 77 18.39 1.26 -14.58
CA ALA A 77 17.09 1.01 -14.00
C ALA A 77 16.87 1.72 -12.66
N LEU A 78 15.61 2.06 -12.38
CA LEU A 78 15.12 2.42 -11.06
C LEU A 78 14.37 1.23 -10.46
N ALA A 79 14.62 0.91 -9.19
CA ALA A 79 13.90 -0.11 -8.45
C ALA A 79 13.23 0.53 -7.24
N VAL A 80 11.91 0.41 -7.13
CA VAL A 80 11.11 0.91 -6.01
C VAL A 80 10.60 -0.28 -5.22
N ARG A 81 10.86 -0.27 -3.92
CA ARG A 81 10.34 -1.24 -2.96
C ARG A 81 9.65 -0.51 -1.82
N LEU A 82 8.39 -0.84 -1.62
CA LEU A 82 7.51 -0.19 -0.65
C LEU A 82 6.85 -1.26 0.22
N LYS A 83 6.78 -1.00 1.53
CA LYS A 83 6.05 -1.85 2.48
C LYS A 83 5.16 -0.99 3.38
N TRP A 84 3.92 -1.40 3.57
CA TRP A 84 2.99 -0.71 4.46
C TRP A 84 1.98 -1.68 5.06
N SER A 85 1.32 -1.24 6.12
CA SER A 85 0.30 -2.03 6.82
C SER A 85 -1.06 -1.37 6.65
N TRP A 86 -2.04 -2.12 6.14
CA TRP A 86 -3.41 -1.66 6.08
C TRP A 86 -4.19 -2.08 7.34
N PRO A 87 -4.77 -1.13 8.11
CA PRO A 87 -5.55 -1.47 9.30
C PRO A 87 -6.87 -2.13 8.90
N VAL A 88 -7.07 -3.35 9.39
CA VAL A 88 -8.28 -4.13 9.19
C VAL A 88 -9.28 -3.85 10.30
N ILE A 89 -8.82 -3.95 11.54
CA ILE A 89 -9.62 -3.73 12.74
C ILE A 89 -8.89 -2.75 13.64
N ALA A 90 -9.55 -1.63 13.93
CA ALA A 90 -9.12 -0.68 14.95
C ALA A 90 -10.16 -0.65 16.07
N TYR A 91 -9.72 -0.89 17.29
CA TYR A 91 -10.56 -0.84 18.50
C TYR A 91 -9.96 0.16 19.48
N GLN A 92 -10.75 1.13 19.93
CA GLN A 92 -10.29 2.23 20.79
C GLN A 92 -9.03 2.95 20.26
N GLY A 93 -8.94 3.14 18.95
CA GLY A 93 -7.77 3.76 18.30
C GLY A 93 -6.53 2.87 18.23
N ARG A 94 -6.55 1.66 18.80
CA ARG A 94 -5.49 0.66 18.66
C ARG A 94 -5.80 -0.27 17.50
N ARG A 95 -4.83 -0.44 16.60
CA ARG A 95 -4.91 -1.37 15.48
C ARG A 95 -4.63 -2.77 16.00
N ILE A 96 -5.61 -3.67 15.88
CA ILE A 96 -5.52 -5.04 16.40
C ILE A 96 -5.09 -5.99 15.28
N ILE A 97 -5.66 -5.81 14.09
CA ILE A 97 -5.33 -6.62 12.92
C ILE A 97 -4.92 -5.69 11.78
N GLU A 98 -3.77 -6.00 11.20
CA GLU A 98 -3.20 -5.29 10.07
C GLU A 98 -2.86 -6.29 8.96
N VAL A 99 -3.08 -5.90 7.72
CA VAL A 99 -2.64 -6.67 6.55
C VAL A 99 -1.35 -6.05 6.04
N PRO A 100 -0.21 -6.76 6.13
CA PRO A 100 1.03 -6.28 5.54
C PRO A 100 0.92 -6.34 4.01
N LEU A 101 1.21 -5.22 3.36
CA LEU A 101 1.25 -5.07 1.93
C LEU A 101 2.67 -4.69 1.51
N SER A 102 3.07 -5.17 0.34
CA SER A 102 4.35 -4.82 -0.27
C SER A 102 4.19 -4.65 -1.76
N LEU A 103 4.87 -3.64 -2.30
CA LEU A 103 4.92 -3.36 -3.73
C LEU A 103 6.38 -3.28 -4.16
N GLU A 104 6.69 -4.01 -5.22
CA GLU A 104 7.99 -3.97 -5.88
C GLU A 104 7.78 -3.61 -7.34
N ARG A 105 8.48 -2.57 -7.80
CA ARG A 105 8.45 -2.10 -9.18
C ARG A 105 9.87 -1.86 -9.67
N SER A 106 10.19 -2.35 -10.85
CA SER A 106 11.40 -2.02 -11.57
C SER A 106 11.04 -1.27 -12.85
N PHE A 107 11.80 -0.23 -13.15
CA PHE A 107 11.61 0.60 -14.33
C PHE A 107 12.95 0.71 -15.05
N ALA A 108 12.99 0.26 -16.31
CA ALA A 108 14.16 0.45 -17.15
C ALA A 108 14.23 1.92 -17.57
N ARG A 109 15.39 2.55 -17.39
CA ARG A 109 15.62 3.90 -17.91
C ARG A 109 15.83 3.80 -19.43
N PRO A 110 15.17 4.64 -20.24
CA PRO A 110 15.45 4.72 -21.67
C PRO A 110 16.90 5.16 -21.95
#